data_AF-A0A1H1E1J0-F1
#
_entry.id   AF-A0A1H1E1J0-F1
#
_cell.length_a   1.000
_cell.length_b   1.000
_cell.length_c   1.000
_cell.angle_alpha   90.00
_cell.angle_beta   90.00
_cell.angle_gamma   90.00
#
_symmetry.space_group_name_H-M   'P 1'
#
loop_
_entity.id
_entity.type
_entity.pdbx_description
1 polymer ?
#
loop_
_entity_poly.entity_id
_entity_poly.type
_entity_poly.pdbx_seq_one_letter_code
_entity_poly.pdbx_strand_id
1 'polypeptide(L)'
;MGSGSQATEQKFPFPKEVVLEALGEVLPNLGLQATHVDMFIGRIDVSAGMSAFSWGERVTIVVDDLEPGVCVVRIESSLKVGANLPGNHRHHKNFSRIIYALSDYLQLGEKGERKSNRAVLDQQLSRRSEAASRVTSIVWVCLIAGVVSFFWFS
;
A
#
# COMPACT_ATOMS: atom_id res chain seq x y z
N MET A 1 -33.05 12.40 21.78
CA MET A 1 -32.64 11.08 21.25
C MET A 1 -31.42 11.32 20.37
N GLY A 2 -30.22 11.13 20.91
CA GLY A 2 -28.97 11.39 20.17
C GLY A 2 -28.35 10.07 19.73
N SER A 3 -28.32 9.80 18.43
CA SER A 3 -27.43 8.78 17.87
C SER A 3 -26.00 9.28 18.03
N GLY A 4 -25.22 8.65 18.90
CA GLY A 4 -23.80 8.93 19.04
C GLY A 4 -23.05 8.34 17.85
N SER A 5 -22.84 9.14 16.80
CA SER A 5 -21.90 8.79 15.74
C SER A 5 -20.49 8.88 16.30
N GLN A 6 -19.75 7.78 16.28
CA GLN A 6 -18.34 7.75 16.64
C GLN A 6 -17.53 7.66 15.35
N ALA A 7 -16.78 8.73 15.05
CA ALA A 7 -15.87 8.79 13.92
C ALA A 7 -14.42 8.72 14.43
N THR A 8 -13.59 7.89 13.80
CA THR A 8 -12.15 7.85 14.07
C THR A 8 -11.40 7.98 12.73
N GLU A 9 -10.33 8.77 12.73
CA GLU A 9 -9.58 9.12 11.53
C GLU A 9 -8.11 8.74 11.67
N GLN A 10 -7.50 8.27 10.57
CA GLN A 10 -6.08 7.94 10.51
C GLN A 10 -5.49 8.41 9.17
N LYS A 11 -4.32 9.04 9.24
CA LYS A 11 -3.56 9.48 8.06
C LYS A 11 -2.70 8.35 7.51
N PHE A 12 -2.66 8.21 6.20
CA PHE A 12 -1.83 7.25 5.47
C PHE A 12 -1.01 7.97 4.39
N PRO A 13 0.31 7.72 4.30
CA PRO A 13 1.18 8.29 3.28
C PRO A 13 1.07 7.52 1.95
N PHE A 14 -0.16 7.34 1.48
CA PHE A 14 -0.48 6.63 0.24
C PHE A 14 -1.59 7.38 -0.50
N PRO A 15 -1.64 7.29 -1.85
CA PRO A 15 -2.71 7.91 -2.63
C PRO A 15 -4.06 7.21 -2.38
N LYS A 16 -5.16 7.96 -2.51
CA LYS A 16 -6.53 7.48 -2.25
C LYS A 16 -6.88 6.21 -3.03
N GLU A 17 -6.47 6.10 -4.29
CA GLU A 17 -6.81 4.95 -5.13
C GLU A 17 -6.22 3.65 -4.56
N VAL A 18 -4.95 3.69 -4.16
CA VAL A 18 -4.24 2.54 -3.59
C VAL A 18 -4.85 2.13 -2.25
N VAL A 19 -5.27 3.12 -1.44
CA VAL A 19 -5.88 2.84 -0.14
C VAL A 19 -7.30 2.26 -0.29
N LEU A 20 -8.09 2.73 -1.26
CA LEU A 20 -9.40 2.17 -1.56
C LEU A 20 -9.31 0.73 -2.08
N GLU A 21 -8.36 0.46 -2.97
CA GLU A 21 -8.10 -0.89 -3.49
C GLU A 21 -7.64 -1.82 -2.35
N ALA A 22 -6.68 -1.38 -1.54
CA ALA A 22 -6.22 -2.13 -0.37
C ALA A 22 -7.36 -2.41 0.62
N LEU A 23 -8.26 -1.46 0.85
CA LEU A 23 -9.46 -1.70 1.66
C LEU A 23 -10.37 -2.77 1.05
N GLY A 24 -10.55 -2.79 -0.27
CA GLY A 24 -11.31 -3.83 -0.97
C GLY A 24 -10.80 -5.24 -0.70
N GLU A 25 -9.48 -5.41 -0.61
CA GLU A 25 -8.83 -6.71 -0.33
C GLU A 25 -8.80 -7.05 1.17
N VAL A 26 -8.60 -6.06 2.03
CA VAL A 26 -8.46 -6.28 3.48
C VAL A 26 -9.81 -6.54 4.17
N LEU A 27 -10.90 -5.91 3.73
CA LEU A 27 -12.20 -6.02 4.38
C LEU A 27 -12.76 -7.46 4.39
N PRO A 28 -12.75 -8.22 3.27
CA PRO A 28 -13.17 -9.62 3.26
C PRO A 28 -12.33 -10.50 4.19
N ASN A 29 -11.01 -10.26 4.26
CA ASN A 29 -10.09 -10.98 5.14
C ASN A 29 -10.40 -10.79 6.63
N LEU A 30 -11.05 -9.67 6.99
CA LEU A 30 -11.52 -9.37 8.34
C LEU A 30 -12.94 -9.89 8.62
N GLY A 31 -13.57 -10.56 7.65
CA GLY A 31 -14.97 -11.01 7.75
C GLY A 31 -15.99 -9.88 7.60
N LEU A 32 -15.58 -8.74 7.03
CA LEU A 32 -16.47 -7.62 6.70
C LEU A 32 -16.90 -7.72 5.24
N GLN A 33 -18.20 -7.58 4.98
CA GLN A 33 -18.73 -7.61 3.62
C GLN A 33 -19.02 -6.19 3.13
N ALA A 34 -18.33 -5.77 2.08
CA ALA A 34 -18.63 -4.51 1.41
C ALA A 34 -20.03 -4.58 0.80
N THR A 35 -20.93 -3.72 1.27
CA THR A 35 -22.31 -3.61 0.77
C THR A 35 -22.39 -2.61 -0.37
N HIS A 36 -21.61 -1.53 -0.30
CA HIS A 36 -21.52 -0.51 -1.34
C HIS A 36 -20.10 0.05 -1.39
N VAL A 37 -19.53 0.16 -2.60
CA VAL A 37 -18.20 0.71 -2.85
C VAL A 37 -18.36 1.84 -3.86
N ASP A 38 -18.16 3.07 -3.41
CA ASP A 38 -18.11 4.25 -4.26
C ASP A 38 -16.67 4.73 -4.35
N MET A 39 -16.03 4.40 -5.47
CA MET A 39 -14.64 4.79 -5.73
C MET A 39 -14.48 6.28 -6.07
N PHE A 40 -15.53 6.94 -6.57
CA PHE A 40 -15.47 8.34 -6.96
C PHE A 40 -15.46 9.24 -5.73
N ILE A 41 -16.37 8.99 -4.81
CA ILE A 41 -16.45 9.71 -3.52
C ILE A 41 -15.39 9.17 -2.56
N GLY A 42 -14.98 7.90 -2.71
CA GLY A 42 -14.04 7.24 -1.80
C GLY A 42 -14.72 6.69 -0.55
N ARG A 43 -15.93 6.17 -0.71
CA ARG A 43 -16.76 5.69 0.39
C ARG A 43 -17.07 4.21 0.24
N ILE A 44 -16.86 3.46 1.31
CA ILE A 44 -17.14 2.04 1.39
C ILE A 44 -18.10 1.81 2.57
N ASP A 45 -19.34 1.43 2.26
CA ASP A 45 -20.28 0.97 3.27
C ASP A 45 -20.07 -0.54 3.47
N VAL A 46 -19.66 -0.91 4.68
CA VAL A 46 -19.41 -2.28 5.10
C VAL A 46 -20.46 -2.73 6.09
N SER A 47 -20.96 -3.94 5.88
CA SER A 47 -21.81 -4.64 6.83
C SER A 47 -20.98 -5.69 7.54
N ALA A 48 -20.89 -5.59 8.86
CA ALA A 48 -20.28 -6.62 9.66
C ALA A 48 -21.23 -7.81 9.83
N GLY A 49 -20.79 -9.01 9.45
CA GLY A 49 -21.53 -10.24 9.71
C GLY A 49 -21.64 -10.54 11.21
N MET A 50 -22.63 -11.35 11.61
CA MET A 50 -23.03 -11.63 13.01
C MET A 50 -21.92 -12.15 13.97
N SER A 51 -20.69 -12.39 13.52
CA SER A 51 -19.63 -12.99 14.33
C SER A 51 -18.40 -12.10 14.58
N ALA A 52 -18.06 -11.16 13.69
CA ALA A 52 -16.77 -10.44 13.76
C ALA A 52 -16.85 -9.14 14.56
N PHE A 53 -18.00 -8.48 14.52
CA PHE A 53 -18.32 -7.25 15.24
C PHE A 53 -19.70 -7.50 15.82
N SER A 54 -19.84 -7.60 17.15
CA SER A 54 -20.99 -8.23 17.84
C SER A 54 -22.33 -7.46 17.77
N TRP A 55 -22.61 -6.80 16.65
CA TRP A 55 -23.70 -5.88 16.41
C TRP A 55 -23.91 -5.88 14.90
N GLY A 56 -25.15 -5.89 14.40
CA GLY A 56 -25.46 -5.63 12.98
C GLY A 56 -25.18 -4.17 12.60
N GLU A 57 -23.95 -3.74 12.86
CA GLU A 57 -23.41 -2.40 12.81
C GLU A 57 -22.99 -2.12 11.37
N ARG A 58 -23.58 -1.08 10.78
CA ARG A 58 -23.15 -0.58 9.49
C ARG A 58 -22.00 0.38 9.73
N VAL A 59 -20.85 0.02 9.17
CA VAL A 59 -19.64 0.83 9.21
C VAL A 59 -19.50 1.50 7.85
N THR A 60 -19.21 2.79 7.86
CA THR A 60 -18.93 3.58 6.68
C THR A 60 -17.47 3.99 6.74
N ILE A 61 -16.68 3.59 5.75
CA ILE A 61 -15.29 4.01 5.61
C ILE A 61 -15.25 5.07 4.53
N VAL A 62 -14.68 6.23 4.82
CA VAL A 62 -14.48 7.34 3.90
C VAL A 62 -12.99 7.58 3.77
N VAL A 63 -12.51 7.69 2.53
CA VAL A 63 -11.12 7.97 2.19
C VAL A 63 -11.07 9.28 1.44
N ASP A 64 -10.52 10.30 2.10
CA ASP A 64 -10.38 11.65 1.56
C ASP A 64 -8.91 11.93 1.22
N ASP A 65 -8.66 12.61 0.10
CA ASP A 65 -7.33 13.12 -0.23
C ASP A 65 -7.03 14.37 0.60
N LEU A 66 -5.91 14.35 1.33
CA LEU A 66 -5.45 15.51 2.08
C LEU A 66 -4.42 16.30 1.28
N GLU A 67 -3.42 15.60 0.75
CA GLU A 67 -2.33 16.13 -0.04
C GLU A 67 -1.99 15.15 -1.17
N PRO A 68 -1.26 15.55 -2.22
CA PRO A 68 -0.84 14.63 -3.28
C PRO A 68 -0.05 13.46 -2.70
N GLY A 69 -0.61 12.25 -2.76
CA GLY A 69 0.02 11.04 -2.20
C GLY A 69 -0.20 10.83 -0.70
N VAL A 70 -1.09 11.60 -0.05
CA VAL A 70 -1.48 11.41 1.35
C VAL A 70 -3.00 11.46 1.48
N CYS A 71 -3.58 10.41 2.06
CA CYS A 71 -5.01 10.34 2.32
C CYS A 71 -5.33 10.19 3.80
N VAL A 72 -6.57 10.51 4.15
CA VAL A 72 -7.17 10.30 5.48
C VAL A 72 -8.26 9.26 5.35
N VAL A 73 -8.14 8.20 6.14
CA VAL A 73 -9.18 7.18 6.28
C VAL A 73 -10.00 7.52 7.53
N ARG A 74 -11.25 7.91 7.32
CA ARG A 74 -12.27 8.10 8.36
C ARG A 74 -13.16 6.87 8.40
N ILE A 75 -13.36 6.32 9.59
CA ILE A 75 -14.30 5.22 9.81
C ILE A 75 -15.39 5.74 10.73
N GLU A 76 -16.62 5.70 10.23
CA GLU A 76 -17.83 6.08 10.95
C GLU A 76 -18.65 4.84 11.24
N SER A 77 -19.05 4.67 12.50
CA SER A 77 -19.95 3.60 12.86
C SER A 77 -21.29 4.12 13.38
N SER A 78 -22.36 3.56 12.83
CA SER A 78 -23.73 3.78 13.28
C SER A 78 -24.18 2.69 14.26
N LEU A 79 -23.63 2.73 15.49
CA LEU A 79 -24.17 1.91 16.57
C LEU A 79 -25.59 2.38 16.89
N LYS A 80 -26.59 1.50 16.72
CA LYS A 80 -27.94 1.74 17.25
C LYS A 80 -27.85 1.83 18.77
N VAL A 81 -27.84 3.06 19.27
CA VAL A 81 -27.79 3.45 20.68
C VAL A 81 -29.02 2.88 21.40
N GLY A 82 -28.89 1.68 21.98
CA GLY A 82 -29.99 1.05 22.71
C GLY A 82 -29.58 0.00 23.74
N ALA A 83 -28.29 -0.37 23.83
CA ALA A 83 -27.81 -1.34 24.79
C ALA A 83 -26.69 -0.74 25.64
N ASN A 84 -27.08 -0.29 26.83
CA ASN A 84 -26.29 0.09 28.00
C ASN A 84 -24.81 -0.35 27.99
N LEU A 85 -23.87 0.62 28.01
CA LEU A 85 -22.51 0.58 28.59
C LEU A 85 -21.80 -0.80 28.56
N PRO A 86 -21.19 -1.23 27.43
CA PRO A 86 -19.72 -1.26 27.29
C PRO A 86 -19.24 -1.11 25.82
N GLY A 87 -19.93 -0.30 25.00
CA GLY A 87 -19.70 -0.20 23.54
C GLY A 87 -18.43 0.55 23.10
N ASN A 88 -17.95 1.52 23.88
CA ASN A 88 -16.83 2.41 23.49
C ASN A 88 -15.53 1.64 23.19
N HIS A 89 -15.18 0.66 24.03
CA HIS A 89 -13.94 -0.09 23.88
C HIS A 89 -13.96 -1.01 22.65
N ARG A 90 -15.16 -1.51 22.26
CA ARG A 90 -15.30 -2.39 21.11
C ARG A 90 -15.10 -1.63 19.80
N HIS A 91 -15.64 -0.41 19.70
CA HIS A 91 -15.45 0.46 18.54
C HIS A 91 -13.96 0.73 18.25
N HIS A 92 -13.20 1.13 19.27
CA HIS A 92 -11.76 1.34 19.13
C HIS A 92 -11.00 0.08 18.73
N LYS A 93 -11.31 -1.08 19.34
CA LYS A 93 -10.64 -2.36 19.00
C LYS A 93 -10.90 -2.78 17.56
N ASN A 94 -12.12 -2.55 17.09
CA ASN A 94 -12.60 -2.84 15.75
C ASN A 94 -11.94 -1.93 14.72
N PHE A 95 -11.90 -0.63 15.00
CA PHE A 95 -11.16 0.36 14.23
C PHE A 95 -9.68 0.01 14.11
N SER A 96 -9.01 -0.25 15.23
CA SER A 96 -7.59 -0.61 15.24
C SER A 96 -7.31 -1.85 14.40
N ARG A 97 -8.19 -2.87 14.41
CA ARG A 97 -8.03 -4.05 13.56
C ARG A 97 -8.02 -3.72 12.08
N ILE A 98 -8.95 -2.89 11.61
CA ILE A 98 -9.02 -2.46 10.20
C ILE A 98 -7.76 -1.67 9.84
N ILE A 99 -7.39 -0.69 10.67
CA ILE A 99 -6.21 0.15 10.45
C ILE A 99 -4.92 -0.67 10.43
N TYR A 100 -4.74 -1.61 11.36
CA TYR A 100 -3.55 -2.46 11.39
C TYR A 100 -3.48 -3.40 10.19
N ALA A 101 -4.60 -4.01 9.80
CA ALA A 101 -4.63 -4.89 8.63
C ALA A 101 -4.36 -4.10 7.33
N LEU A 102 -4.93 -2.90 7.21
CA LEU A 102 -4.67 -2.00 6.09
C LEU A 102 -3.20 -1.56 6.05
N SER A 103 -2.63 -1.16 7.19
CA SER A 103 -1.23 -0.75 7.28
C SER A 103 -0.28 -1.90 6.94
N ASP A 104 -0.56 -3.12 7.42
CA ASP A 104 0.25 -4.30 7.12
C ASP A 104 0.20 -4.65 5.64
N TYR A 105 -0.99 -4.61 5.02
CA TYR A 105 -1.16 -4.83 3.59
C TYR A 105 -0.39 -3.82 2.74
N LEU A 106 -0.52 -2.52 3.06
CA LEU A 106 0.19 -1.45 2.35
C LEU A 106 1.71 -1.57 2.49
N GLN A 107 2.21 -1.89 3.69
CA GLN A 107 3.64 -2.13 3.92
C GLN A 107 4.16 -3.36 3.18
N LEU A 108 3.36 -4.41 3.06
CA LEU A 108 3.73 -5.61 2.32
C LEU A 108 3.86 -5.29 0.82
N GLY A 109 2.91 -4.54 0.26
CA GLY A 109 2.95 -4.07 -1.11
C GLY A 109 4.22 -3.26 -1.41
N GLU A 110 4.51 -2.26 -0.58
CA GLU A 110 5.70 -1.40 -0.75
C GLU A 110 7.02 -2.19 -0.66
N LYS A 111 7.12 -3.13 0.28
CA LYS A 111 8.29 -4.01 0.40
C LYS A 111 8.47 -4.90 -0.82
N GLY A 112 7.39 -5.38 -1.42
CA GLY A 112 7.40 -6.18 -2.65
C GLY A 112 7.97 -5.38 -3.83
N GLU A 113 7.45 -4.18 -4.06
CA GLU A 113 7.90 -3.31 -5.15
C GLU A 113 9.36 -2.91 -5.02
N ARG A 114 9.81 -2.52 -3.82
CA ARG A 114 11.21 -2.17 -3.56
C ARG A 114 12.17 -3.33 -3.86
N LYS A 115 11.80 -4.57 -3.52
CA LYS A 115 12.62 -5.76 -3.83
C LYS A 115 12.70 -6.02 -5.33
N SER A 116 11.57 -5.95 -6.03
CA SER A 116 11.52 -6.13 -7.49
C SER A 116 12.38 -5.10 -8.22
N ASN A 117 12.20 -3.82 -7.90
CA ASN A 117 12.97 -2.72 -8.51
C ASN A 117 14.47 -2.85 -8.26
N ARG A 118 14.88 -3.27 -7.06
CA ARG A 118 16.29 -3.49 -6.72
C ARG A 118 16.89 -4.64 -7.53
N ALA A 119 16.17 -5.76 -7.67
CA ALA A 119 16.64 -6.89 -8.47
C ALA A 119 16.82 -6.52 -9.95
N VAL A 120 15.89 -5.74 -10.52
CA VAL A 120 16.00 -5.24 -11.89
C VAL A 120 17.19 -4.29 -12.04
N LEU A 121 17.40 -3.38 -11.09
CA LEU A 121 18.53 -2.45 -11.10
C LEU A 121 19.88 -3.19 -11.04
N ASP A 122 20.01 -4.17 -10.15
CA ASP A 122 21.23 -4.98 -10.00
C ASP A 122 21.53 -5.76 -11.30
N GLN A 123 20.51 -6.29 -11.97
CA GLN A 123 20.66 -6.94 -13.27
C GLN A 123 21.14 -5.96 -14.36
N GLN A 124 20.62 -4.74 -14.38
CA GLN A 124 21.05 -3.71 -15.34
C GLN A 124 22.48 -3.25 -15.09
N LEU A 125 22.88 -3.09 -13.82
CA LEU A 125 24.24 -2.73 -13.43
C LEU A 125 25.24 -3.82 -13.82
N SER A 126 24.91 -5.10 -13.59
CA SER A 126 25.76 -6.22 -14.03
C SER A 126 25.99 -6.17 -15.54
N ARG A 127 24.91 -6.07 -16.33
CA ARG A 127 25.00 -5.98 -17.80
C ARG A 127 25.83 -4.78 -18.27
N ARG A 128 25.68 -3.61 -17.63
CA ARG A 128 26.48 -2.42 -17.95
C ARG A 128 27.95 -2.61 -17.61
N SER A 129 28.26 -3.23 -16.47
CA SER A 129 29.64 -3.52 -16.08
C SER A 129 30.34 -4.51 -17.02
N GLU A 130 29.62 -5.54 -17.48
CA GLU A 130 30.11 -6.52 -18.45
C GLU A 130 30.36 -5.88 -19.82
N ALA A 131 29.46 -5.02 -20.28
CA ALA A 131 29.63 -4.26 -21.52
C ALA A 131 30.85 -3.30 -21.43
N ALA A 132 30.99 -2.58 -20.31
CA ALA A 132 32.13 -1.68 -20.09
C ALA A 132 33.47 -2.43 -20.07
N SER A 133 33.52 -3.61 -19.43
CA SER A 133 34.71 -4.46 -19.40
C SER A 133 35.10 -5.01 -20.78
N ARG A 134 34.13 -5.37 -21.62
CA ARG A 134 34.38 -5.81 -23.00
C ARG A 134 34.95 -4.67 -23.85
N VAL A 135 34.40 -3.46 -23.72
CA VAL A 135 34.87 -2.28 -24.47
C VAL A 135 36.30 -1.92 -24.06
N THR A 136 36.62 -1.88 -22.77
CA THR A 136 37.98 -1.57 -22.32
C THR A 136 38.99 -2.63 -22.78
N SER A 137 38.64 -3.91 -22.72
CA SER A 137 39.48 -4.98 -23.27
C SER A 137 39.76 -4.81 -24.76
N ILE A 138 38.75 -4.51 -25.58
CA ILE A 138 38.93 -4.30 -27.03
C ILE A 138 39.84 -3.10 -27.29
N VAL A 139 39.62 -1.99 -26.57
CA VAL A 139 40.44 -0.78 -26.70
C VAL A 139 41.90 -1.08 -26.36
N TRP A 140 42.17 -1.76 -25.24
CA TRP A 140 43.52 -2.17 -24.84
C TRP A 140 44.18 -3.09 -25.87
N VAL A 141 43.45 -4.06 -26.43
CA VAL A 141 43.96 -4.96 -27.48
C VAL A 141 44.33 -4.18 -28.74
N CYS A 142 43.48 -3.26 -29.20
CA CYS A 142 43.77 -2.42 -30.36
C CYS A 142 44.97 -1.49 -30.13
N LEU A 143 45.11 -0.95 -28.91
CA LEU A 143 46.23 -0.07 -28.55
C LEU A 143 47.57 -0.82 -28.58
N ILE A 144 47.62 -2.04 -28.02
CA ILE A 144 48.81 -2.89 -28.06
C ILE A 144 49.16 -3.28 -29.51
N ALA A 145 48.18 -3.70 -30.31
CA ALA A 145 48.40 -4.07 -31.70
C ALA A 145 48.94 -2.89 -32.54
N GLY A 146 48.44 -1.68 -32.32
CA GLY A 146 48.94 -0.48 -33.00
C GLY A 146 50.40 -0.15 -32.66
N VAL A 147 50.79 -0.26 -31.39
CA VAL A 147 52.17 -0.01 -30.94
C VAL A 147 53.16 -1.04 -31.51
N VAL A 148 52.80 -2.32 -31.53
CA VAL A 148 53.64 -3.38 -32.10
C VAL A 148 53.83 -3.17 -33.60
N SER A 149 52.77 -2.78 -34.31
CA SER A 149 52.84 -2.50 -35.75
C SER A 149 53.74 -1.31 -36.09
N PHE A 150 53.76 -0.28 -35.23
CA PHE A 150 54.60 0.91 -35.41
C PHE A 150 56.10 0.61 -35.24
N PHE A 151 56.46 -0.30 -34.33
CA PHE A 151 57.85 -0.68 -34.06
C PHE A 151 58.48 -1.61 -35.09
N TRP A 152 57.67 -2.32 -35.89
CA TRP A 152 58.16 -3.26 -36.91
C TRP A 152 58.35 -2.61 -38.29
N PHE A 153 57.84 -1.40 -38.47
CA PHE A 153 57.86 -0.68 -39.75
C PHE A 153 58.84 0.52 -39.77
N SER A 154 59.61 0.72 -38.69
CA SER A 154 60.64 1.74 -38.55
C SER A 154 62.02 1.12 -38.44
#